data_AF-A0A8S0V4T6-F1
#
_entry.id   AF-A0A8S0V4T6-F1
#
_cell.length_a   1.000
_cell.length_b   1.000
_cell.length_c   1.000
_cell.angle_alpha   90.00
_cell.angle_beta   90.00
_cell.angle_gamma   90.00
#
_symmetry.space_group_name_H-M   'P 1'
#
loop_
_entity.id
_entity.type
_entity.pdbx_description
1 polymer ?
#
loop_
_entity_poly.entity_id
_entity_poly.type
_entity_poly.pdbx_seq_one_letter_code
_entity_poly.pdbx_strand_id
1 'polypeptide(L)'
;MRRSIARSVNRRFETKMDTVKLQLRSNRPVFRSSYSKQSNPRSRILLYTSISIAIILFCYILFFPNKTRLHTKYRVVIDGGSTGTRVHVFKYEVRSGNLVLDFTEKGLVSMKVNPGLSAYAEKPEMAGAAVAELVEFAKKNVPREDRGEAEIRLMATAGMRLLKKEDQEKILDVCRRVLRGSGFSFHDDWATVISGSDEGLYAWVVANYALGTLGGDPAKTTGIIELGGASAQVQNPFLNYCLFIVTVHSVRDTISFITWLL
;
A
#
# COMPACT_ATOMS: atom_id res chain seq x y z
N MET A 1 39.81 -62.15 135.00
CA MET A 1 39.97 -63.56 134.56
C MET A 1 39.03 -63.79 133.37
N ARG A 2 39.56 -64.22 132.20
CA ARG A 2 38.91 -64.88 131.01
C ARG A 2 37.66 -64.22 130.37
N ARG A 3 37.75 -63.74 129.11
CA ARG A 3 37.34 -64.38 127.80
C ARG A 3 35.81 -64.63 127.69
N SER A 4 35.06 -64.37 126.59
CA SER A 4 35.39 -64.04 125.19
C SER A 4 34.13 -64.01 124.29
N ILE A 5 34.14 -63.17 123.23
CA ILE A 5 33.76 -63.46 121.81
C ILE A 5 32.27 -63.44 121.33
N ALA A 6 32.01 -62.41 120.50
CA ALA A 6 31.52 -62.36 119.10
C ALA A 6 30.17 -62.96 118.62
N ARG A 7 29.48 -62.21 117.74
CA ARG A 7 29.49 -62.42 116.27
C ARG A 7 28.71 -61.33 115.51
N SER A 8 29.23 -60.92 114.34
CA SER A 8 28.50 -60.18 113.30
C SER A 8 27.89 -61.15 112.29
N VAL A 9 26.78 -60.76 111.65
CA VAL A 9 26.36 -61.25 110.32
C VAL A 9 25.62 -60.12 109.58
N ASN A 10 25.93 -59.98 108.30
CA ASN A 10 25.32 -59.10 107.30
C ASN A 10 24.78 -59.98 106.15
N ARG A 11 23.52 -59.78 105.71
CA ARG A 11 23.01 -59.76 104.31
C ARG A 11 21.50 -60.02 104.20
N ARG A 12 20.80 -58.99 103.70
CA ARG A 12 19.91 -58.90 102.51
C ARG A 12 18.97 -60.09 102.17
N PHE A 13 17.66 -59.80 102.06
CA PHE A 13 16.80 -60.27 100.96
C PHE A 13 15.66 -59.27 100.69
N GLU A 14 15.08 -59.41 99.50
CA GLU A 14 14.45 -58.44 98.62
C GLU A 14 12.94 -58.75 98.48
N THR A 15 12.08 -57.74 98.34
CA THR A 15 10.70 -57.94 97.82
C THR A 15 10.24 -56.74 97.00
N LYS A 16 9.58 -57.07 95.89
CA LYS A 16 9.27 -56.29 94.68
C LYS A 16 7.75 -56.00 94.61
N MET A 17 7.37 -55.10 93.70
CA MET A 17 6.01 -54.73 93.18
C MET A 17 5.48 -53.38 93.71
N ASP A 18 4.90 -52.47 92.92
CA ASP A 18 4.75 -52.30 91.46
C ASP A 18 4.44 -50.81 91.23
N THR A 19 4.98 -50.21 90.15
CA THR A 19 4.75 -48.78 89.83
C THR A 19 3.59 -48.63 88.86
N VAL A 20 2.56 -47.90 89.29
CA VAL A 20 1.38 -47.51 88.50
C VAL A 20 1.81 -46.63 87.31
N LYS A 21 1.51 -47.08 86.09
CA LYS A 21 1.68 -46.30 84.85
C LYS A 21 0.62 -45.20 84.74
N LEU A 22 1.03 -43.95 84.90
CA LEU A 22 0.24 -42.79 84.45
C LEU A 22 0.55 -42.49 82.98
N GLN A 23 -0.44 -42.71 82.12
CA GLN A 23 -0.40 -42.38 80.69
C GLN A 23 -0.55 -40.85 80.51
N LEU A 24 0.57 -40.13 80.43
CA LEU A 24 0.61 -38.76 79.92
C LEU A 24 0.59 -38.79 78.39
N ARG A 25 -0.58 -38.51 77.80
CA ARG A 25 -0.77 -38.35 76.35
C ARG A 25 -0.05 -37.07 75.90
N SER A 26 1.14 -37.21 75.33
CA SER A 26 1.84 -36.14 74.62
C SER A 26 1.13 -35.87 73.28
N ASN A 27 0.49 -34.71 73.14
CA ASN A 27 0.08 -34.17 71.84
C ASN A 27 1.34 -33.73 71.08
N ARG A 28 1.86 -34.59 70.20
CA ARG A 28 2.79 -34.15 69.15
C ARG A 28 1.99 -33.56 67.99
N PRO A 29 2.36 -32.39 67.44
CA PRO A 29 1.78 -31.94 66.20
C PRO A 29 2.20 -32.91 65.09
N VAL A 30 1.21 -33.49 64.42
CA VAL A 30 1.43 -34.26 63.18
C VAL A 30 2.02 -33.27 62.17
N PHE A 31 3.31 -33.43 61.87
CA PHE A 31 3.90 -32.81 60.71
C PHE A 31 3.16 -33.39 59.50
N ARG A 32 2.19 -32.64 58.95
CA ARG A 32 1.69 -32.91 57.60
C ARG A 32 2.91 -32.75 56.70
N SER A 33 3.48 -33.85 56.23
CA SER A 33 4.42 -33.76 55.12
C SER A 33 3.64 -33.09 53.98
N SER A 34 4.05 -31.88 53.61
CA SER A 34 3.69 -31.34 52.31
C SER A 34 4.10 -32.40 51.31
N TYR A 35 3.12 -33.12 50.75
CA TYR A 35 3.34 -33.91 49.56
C TYR A 35 3.78 -32.91 48.49
N SER A 36 5.09 -32.73 48.35
CA SER A 36 5.62 -32.13 47.15
C SER A 36 5.18 -33.07 46.03
N LYS A 37 4.20 -32.64 45.23
CA LYS A 37 3.95 -33.29 43.95
C LYS A 37 5.24 -33.15 43.17
N GLN A 38 6.08 -34.18 43.22
CA GLN A 38 7.32 -34.26 42.47
C GLN A 38 6.92 -34.34 41.01
N SER A 39 6.83 -33.18 40.37
CA SER A 39 6.42 -33.07 38.98
C SER A 39 7.41 -33.85 38.12
N ASN A 40 6.85 -34.73 37.30
CA ASN A 40 7.60 -35.68 36.48
C ASN A 40 8.52 -34.88 35.54
N PRO A 41 9.84 -35.16 35.43
CA PRO A 41 10.76 -34.37 34.61
C PRO A 41 10.28 -34.20 33.16
N ARG A 42 9.55 -35.18 32.62
CA ARG A 42 8.91 -35.12 31.29
C ARG A 42 7.86 -34.00 31.16
N SER A 43 7.08 -33.72 32.21
CA SER A 43 6.06 -32.65 32.17
C SER A 43 6.70 -31.26 32.23
N ARG A 44 7.84 -31.12 32.90
CA ARG A 44 8.60 -29.86 32.95
C ARG A 44 9.24 -29.57 31.58
N ILE A 45 9.79 -30.59 30.92
CA ILE A 45 10.33 -30.48 29.55
C ILE A 45 9.24 -30.01 28.58
N LEU A 46 8.05 -30.63 28.61
CA LEU A 46 6.93 -30.23 27.77
C LEU A 46 6.51 -28.76 28.00
N LEU A 47 6.46 -28.32 29.26
CA LEU A 47 6.16 -26.94 29.60
C LEU A 47 7.20 -25.96 29.04
N TYR A 48 8.50 -26.26 29.20
CA TYR A 48 9.56 -25.42 28.64
C TYR A 48 9.50 -25.38 27.11
N THR A 49 9.26 -26.51 26.45
CA THR A 49 9.11 -26.53 24.98
C THR A 49 7.90 -25.72 24.50
N SER A 50 6.78 -25.77 25.23
CA SER A 50 5.59 -24.97 24.92
C SER A 50 5.85 -23.48 25.08
N ILE A 51 6.56 -23.07 26.13
CA ILE A 51 6.92 -21.67 26.37
C ILE A 51 7.90 -21.18 25.30
N SER A 52 8.91 -21.98 24.96
CA SER A 52 9.87 -21.64 23.90
C SER A 52 9.17 -21.47 22.53
N ILE A 53 8.25 -22.35 22.17
CA ILE A 53 7.47 -22.23 20.93
C ILE A 53 6.60 -20.97 20.94
N ALA A 54 5.94 -20.67 22.06
CA ALA A 54 5.12 -19.46 22.20
C ALA A 54 5.96 -18.19 22.08
N ILE A 55 7.16 -18.16 22.68
CA ILE A 55 8.12 -17.05 22.55
C ILE A 55 8.58 -16.93 21.10
N ILE A 56 8.90 -18.03 20.42
CA ILE A 56 9.31 -18.00 19.00
C ILE A 56 8.18 -17.46 18.12
N LEU A 57 6.93 -17.90 18.34
CA LEU A 57 5.76 -17.39 17.61
C LEU A 57 5.51 -15.91 17.89
N PHE A 58 5.63 -15.49 19.15
CA PHE A 58 5.49 -14.09 19.55
C PHE A 58 6.59 -13.22 18.95
N CYS A 59 7.85 -13.67 19.01
CA CYS A 59 8.97 -13.03 18.33
C CYS A 59 8.75 -13.01 16.81
N TYR A 60 8.24 -14.08 16.20
CA TYR A 60 7.93 -14.11 14.78
C TYR A 60 6.89 -13.05 14.43
N ILE A 61 5.82 -12.90 15.21
CA ILE A 61 4.80 -11.86 15.00
C ILE A 61 5.36 -10.44 15.20
N LEU A 62 6.25 -10.24 16.19
CA LEU A 62 6.88 -8.95 16.46
C LEU A 62 7.95 -8.55 15.44
N PHE A 63 8.75 -9.51 14.95
CA PHE A 63 9.85 -9.29 14.01
C PHE A 63 9.43 -9.44 12.54
N PHE A 64 8.36 -10.16 12.27
CA PHE A 64 7.67 -10.23 10.98
C PHE A 64 6.25 -9.67 11.14
N PRO A 65 6.09 -8.36 11.40
CA PRO A 65 4.79 -7.77 11.18
C PRO A 65 4.40 -8.09 9.74
N ASN A 66 3.16 -8.55 9.53
CA ASN A 66 2.58 -8.52 8.19
C ASN A 66 2.73 -7.08 7.72
N LYS A 67 3.72 -6.81 6.86
CA LYS A 67 3.75 -5.57 6.10
C LYS A 67 2.44 -5.59 5.34
N THR A 68 1.44 -4.86 5.83
CA THR A 68 0.29 -4.49 5.01
C THR A 68 0.93 -3.85 3.79
N ARG A 69 1.00 -4.60 2.69
CA ARG A 69 1.60 -4.15 1.44
C ARG A 69 0.77 -2.93 1.07
N LEU A 70 1.29 -1.73 1.30
CA LEU A 70 0.76 -0.53 0.67
C LEU A 70 0.80 -0.87 -0.83
N HIS A 71 -0.37 -1.03 -1.43
CA HIS A 71 -0.47 -1.43 -2.82
C HIS A 71 -0.13 -0.21 -3.65
N THR A 72 1.18 0.00 -3.84
CA THR A 72 1.69 0.95 -4.82
C THR A 72 1.18 0.52 -6.19
N LYS A 73 0.68 1.49 -6.95
CA LYS A 73 0.22 1.30 -8.31
C LYS A 73 0.83 2.37 -9.20
N TYR A 74 0.84 2.09 -10.49
CA TYR A 74 1.43 2.95 -11.50
C TYR A 74 0.44 3.22 -12.62
N ARG A 75 0.53 4.43 -13.20
CA ARG A 75 -0.18 4.79 -14.42
C ARG A 75 0.75 5.58 -15.32
N VAL A 76 0.71 5.29 -16.61
CA VAL A 76 1.54 5.94 -17.63
C VAL A 76 0.63 6.71 -18.59
N VAL A 77 0.91 7.99 -18.77
CA VAL A 77 0.17 8.86 -19.69
C VAL A 77 1.13 9.50 -20.67
N ILE A 78 0.85 9.35 -21.96
CA ILE A 78 1.57 10.00 -23.04
C ILE A 78 0.70 11.14 -23.58
N ASP A 79 1.15 12.37 -23.39
CA ASP A 79 0.55 13.59 -23.94
C ASP A 79 1.17 13.91 -25.31
N GLY A 80 0.36 13.76 -26.36
CA GLY A 80 0.72 14.07 -27.74
C GLY A 80 0.48 15.54 -28.08
N GLY A 81 1.27 16.43 -27.48
CA GLY A 81 1.22 17.88 -27.70
C GLY A 81 1.67 18.30 -29.10
N SER A 82 1.29 19.53 -29.50
CA SER A 82 1.62 20.08 -30.83
C SER A 82 3.12 20.29 -31.05
N THR A 83 3.85 20.75 -30.03
CA THR A 83 5.30 21.02 -30.12
C THR A 83 6.18 19.86 -29.70
N GLY A 84 5.61 18.84 -29.07
CA GLY A 84 6.35 17.67 -28.61
C GLY A 84 5.48 16.73 -27.79
N THR A 85 5.96 15.51 -27.65
CA THR A 85 5.25 14.41 -27.00
C THR A 85 5.89 14.14 -25.64
N ARG A 86 5.08 14.05 -24.58
CA ARG A 86 5.55 13.86 -23.20
C ARG A 86 5.01 12.57 -22.62
N VAL A 87 5.81 11.87 -21.83
CA VAL A 87 5.34 10.77 -20.99
C VAL A 87 5.39 11.19 -19.53
N HIS A 88 4.36 10.82 -18.79
CA HIS A 88 4.24 10.98 -17.35
C HIS A 88 4.02 9.60 -16.73
N VAL A 89 4.85 9.24 -15.75
CA VAL A 89 4.66 8.03 -14.94
C VAL A 89 4.23 8.48 -13.55
N PHE A 90 3.00 8.14 -13.19
CA PHE A 90 2.41 8.44 -11.89
C PHE A 90 2.49 7.21 -11.01
N LYS A 91 3.08 7.39 -9.83
CA LYS A 91 3.01 6.43 -8.73
C LYS A 91 1.94 6.89 -7.74
N TYR A 92 1.09 5.96 -7.32
CA TYR A 92 0.05 6.25 -6.35
C TYR A 92 -0.17 5.09 -5.39
N GLU A 93 -0.77 5.41 -4.25
CA GLU A 93 -1.19 4.44 -3.25
C GLU A 93 -2.71 4.47 -3.11
N VAL A 94 -3.31 3.31 -2.86
CA VAL A 94 -4.72 3.23 -2.48
C VAL A 94 -4.80 3.09 -0.96
N ARG A 95 -5.21 4.16 -0.28
CA ARG A 95 -5.38 4.21 1.18
C ARG A 95 -6.86 4.26 1.52
N SER A 96 -7.39 3.18 2.11
CA SER A 96 -8.80 3.09 2.52
C SER A 96 -9.79 3.41 1.39
N GLY A 97 -9.47 2.98 0.16
CA GLY A 97 -10.28 3.26 -1.05
C GLY A 97 -9.96 4.59 -1.75
N ASN A 98 -9.19 5.49 -1.13
CA ASN A 98 -8.82 6.77 -1.73
C ASN A 98 -7.48 6.68 -2.46
N LEU A 99 -7.41 7.30 -3.63
CA LEU A 99 -6.19 7.38 -4.42
C LEU A 99 -5.34 8.56 -3.96
N VAL A 100 -4.12 8.25 -3.50
CA VAL A 100 -3.14 9.25 -3.06
C VAL A 100 -1.98 9.25 -4.05
N LEU A 101 -1.88 10.32 -4.84
CA LEU A 101 -0.76 10.53 -5.75
C LEU A 101 0.49 10.92 -4.96
N ASP A 102 1.63 10.32 -5.31
CA ASP A 102 2.93 10.72 -4.80
C ASP A 102 3.47 11.84 -5.71
N PHE A 103 3.33 13.10 -5.30
CA PHE A 103 3.83 14.26 -6.06
C PHE A 103 5.31 14.57 -5.79
N THR A 104 6.03 13.71 -5.06
CA THR A 104 7.48 13.89 -4.92
C THR A 104 8.18 13.63 -6.25
N GLU A 105 9.43 14.07 -6.39
CA GLU A 105 10.26 13.80 -7.58
C GLU A 105 10.39 12.29 -7.88
N LYS A 106 10.14 11.42 -6.89
CA LYS A 106 10.16 9.96 -7.05
C LYS A 106 8.80 9.38 -7.46
N GLY A 107 7.72 10.10 -7.23
CA GLY A 107 6.35 9.65 -7.47
C GLY A 107 5.75 10.14 -8.79
N LEU A 108 6.28 11.25 -9.33
CA LEU A 108 5.95 11.73 -10.67
C LEU A 108 7.23 12.00 -11.45
N VAL A 109 7.47 11.19 -12.48
CA VAL A 109 8.60 11.37 -13.40
C VAL A 109 8.08 11.60 -14.81
N SER A 110 8.79 12.43 -15.57
CA SER A 110 8.39 12.76 -16.94
C SER A 110 9.57 12.91 -17.89
N MET A 111 9.32 12.68 -19.17
CA MET A 111 10.27 12.90 -20.26
C MET A 111 9.55 13.46 -21.48
N LYS A 112 10.22 14.31 -22.25
CA LYS A 112 9.71 14.91 -23.49
C LYS A 112 10.60 14.54 -24.67
N VAL A 113 9.97 14.22 -25.81
CA VAL A 113 10.60 14.15 -27.13
C VAL A 113 10.00 15.20 -28.06
N ASN A 114 10.77 15.64 -29.06
CA ASN A 114 10.32 16.58 -30.10
C ASN A 114 10.66 16.01 -31.49
N PRO A 115 9.92 16.37 -32.55
CA PRO A 115 8.71 17.20 -32.56
C PRO A 115 7.46 16.46 -32.02
N GLY A 116 6.31 17.16 -32.00
CA GLY A 116 5.01 16.58 -31.65
C GLY A 116 4.52 15.57 -32.69
N LEU A 117 3.56 14.73 -32.31
CA LEU A 117 3.08 13.62 -33.15
C LEU A 117 2.60 14.08 -34.54
N SER A 118 1.96 15.25 -34.61
CA SER A 118 1.43 15.82 -35.84
C SER A 118 2.50 16.13 -36.89
N ALA A 119 3.75 16.34 -36.48
CA ALA A 119 4.84 16.59 -37.41
C ALA A 119 5.22 15.35 -38.24
N TYR A 120 4.72 14.17 -37.88
CA TYR A 120 5.00 12.91 -38.55
C TYR A 120 3.90 12.48 -39.54
N ALA A 121 3.01 13.39 -39.97
CA ALA A 121 1.90 13.07 -40.88
C ALA A 121 2.37 12.37 -42.17
N GLU A 122 3.50 12.78 -42.72
CA GLU A 122 4.09 12.17 -43.92
C GLU A 122 4.88 10.88 -43.63
N LYS A 123 5.32 10.67 -42.38
CA LYS A 123 6.16 9.54 -41.97
C LYS A 123 5.70 8.95 -40.62
N PRO A 124 4.52 8.28 -40.56
CA PRO A 124 3.94 7.78 -39.31
C PRO A 124 4.85 6.85 -38.49
N GLU A 125 5.72 6.07 -39.15
CA GLU A 125 6.66 5.18 -38.47
C GLU A 125 7.62 5.93 -37.52
N MET A 126 7.95 7.19 -37.82
CA MET A 126 8.77 8.03 -36.95
C MET A 126 8.03 8.42 -35.66
N ALA A 127 6.70 8.54 -35.70
CA ALA A 127 5.89 8.73 -34.49
C ALA A 127 5.97 7.48 -33.59
N GLY A 128 5.95 6.29 -34.19
CA GLY A 128 6.18 5.03 -33.49
C GLY A 128 7.51 4.99 -32.78
N ALA A 129 8.60 5.37 -33.45
CA ALA A 129 9.93 5.44 -32.85
C ALA A 129 9.98 6.42 -31.66
N ALA A 130 9.38 7.61 -31.80
CA ALA A 130 9.29 8.58 -30.73
C ALA A 130 8.50 8.05 -29.52
N VAL A 131 7.37 7.38 -29.74
CA VAL A 131 6.58 6.74 -28.67
C VAL A 131 7.34 5.57 -28.04
N ALA A 132 8.10 4.80 -28.81
CA ALA A 132 8.90 3.71 -28.29
C ALA A 132 9.96 4.20 -27.29
N GLU A 133 10.62 5.33 -27.59
CA GLU A 133 11.57 5.96 -26.67
C GLU A 133 10.90 6.35 -25.34
N LEU A 134 9.70 6.93 -25.40
CA LEU A 134 8.90 7.27 -24.22
C LEU A 134 8.48 6.03 -23.42
N VAL A 135 8.10 4.94 -24.10
CA VAL A 135 7.76 3.66 -23.47
C VAL A 135 8.97 3.07 -22.73
N GLU A 136 10.17 3.15 -23.31
CA GLU A 136 11.38 2.67 -22.65
C GLU A 136 11.73 3.50 -21.40
N PHE A 137 11.50 4.81 -21.44
CA PHE A 137 11.58 5.63 -20.23
C PHE A 137 10.56 5.19 -19.17
N ALA A 138 9.32 4.92 -19.56
CA ALA A 138 8.30 4.44 -18.63
C ALA A 138 8.68 3.09 -17.99
N LYS A 139 9.18 2.15 -18.79
CA LYS A 139 9.66 0.84 -18.31
C LYS A 139 10.79 0.97 -17.29
N LYS A 140 11.69 1.93 -17.43
CA LYS A 140 12.77 2.18 -16.46
C LYS A 140 12.24 2.65 -15.10
N ASN A 141 11.06 3.27 -15.07
CA ASN A 141 10.47 3.86 -13.87
C ASN A 141 9.31 3.04 -13.27
N VAL A 142 8.85 1.98 -13.95
CA VAL A 142 7.83 1.04 -13.44
C VAL A 142 8.45 -0.34 -13.21
N PRO A 143 8.40 -0.89 -11.98
CA PRO A 143 8.89 -2.23 -11.67
C PRO A 143 8.30 -3.29 -12.60
N ARG A 144 9.08 -4.30 -12.97
CA ARG A 144 8.70 -5.28 -14.01
C ARG A 144 7.44 -6.05 -13.64
N GLU A 145 7.29 -6.36 -12.36
CA GLU A 145 6.15 -7.03 -11.75
C GLU A 145 4.85 -6.22 -11.83
N ASP A 146 4.92 -4.89 -11.84
CA ASP A 146 3.74 -4.01 -11.83
C ASP A 146 3.31 -3.59 -13.25
N ARG A 147 4.14 -3.82 -14.28
CA ARG A 147 3.87 -3.34 -15.65
C ARG A 147 2.57 -3.89 -16.22
N GLY A 148 2.29 -5.18 -16.04
CA GLY A 148 1.08 -5.81 -16.57
C GLY A 148 -0.22 -5.24 -15.98
N GLU A 149 -0.17 -4.62 -14.80
CA GLU A 149 -1.31 -3.96 -14.17
C GLU A 149 -1.33 -2.44 -14.44
N ALA A 150 -0.17 -1.84 -14.70
CA ALA A 150 -0.06 -0.41 -14.96
C ALA A 150 -0.63 -0.07 -16.34
N GLU A 151 -1.69 0.75 -16.34
CA GLU A 151 -2.30 1.26 -17.57
C GLU A 151 -1.35 2.25 -18.26
N ILE A 152 -1.18 2.11 -19.58
CA ILE A 152 -0.57 3.12 -20.45
C ILE A 152 -1.63 3.72 -21.37
N ARG A 153 -1.66 5.05 -21.51
CA ARG A 153 -2.60 5.75 -22.40
C ARG A 153 -1.88 6.80 -23.22
N LEU A 154 -2.38 7.08 -24.42
CA LEU A 154 -1.90 8.16 -25.28
C LEU A 154 -3.06 9.09 -25.63
N MET A 155 -2.96 10.35 -25.23
CA MET A 155 -3.94 11.38 -25.49
C MET A 155 -3.28 12.48 -26.30
N ALA A 156 -3.61 12.58 -27.58
CA ALA A 156 -3.09 13.62 -28.45
C ALA A 156 -4.03 14.82 -28.50
N THR A 157 -3.47 16.03 -28.56
CA THR A 157 -4.22 17.29 -28.39
C THR A 157 -4.34 18.07 -29.70
N ALA A 158 -4.41 19.40 -29.64
CA ALA A 158 -4.69 20.29 -30.76
C ALA A 158 -3.85 20.03 -32.01
N GLY A 159 -2.56 19.71 -31.88
CA GLY A 159 -1.69 19.46 -33.03
C GLY A 159 -2.22 18.33 -33.94
N MET A 160 -2.71 17.24 -33.35
CA MET A 160 -3.32 16.15 -34.11
C MET A 160 -4.71 16.52 -34.64
N ARG A 161 -5.47 17.36 -33.94
CA ARG A 161 -6.81 17.82 -34.39
C ARG A 161 -6.75 18.60 -35.71
N LEU A 162 -5.62 19.25 -36.01
CA LEU A 162 -5.39 20.01 -37.25
C LEU A 162 -5.16 19.13 -38.49
N LEU A 163 -4.84 17.84 -38.30
CA LEU A 163 -4.61 16.92 -39.41
C LEU A 163 -5.93 16.37 -39.98
N LYS A 164 -5.88 15.84 -41.20
CA LYS A 164 -6.99 15.05 -41.77
C LYS A 164 -7.17 13.75 -40.96
N LYS A 165 -8.39 13.23 -40.93
CA LYS A 165 -8.72 12.03 -40.13
C LYS A 165 -7.92 10.81 -40.54
N GLU A 166 -7.63 10.66 -41.82
CA GLU A 166 -6.83 9.56 -42.36
C GLU A 166 -5.39 9.61 -41.84
N ASP A 167 -4.80 10.82 -41.72
CA ASP A 167 -3.43 10.97 -41.23
C ASP A 167 -3.36 10.87 -39.71
N GLN A 168 -4.39 11.34 -38.99
CA GLN A 168 -4.55 11.07 -37.55
C GLN A 168 -4.50 9.57 -37.27
N GLU A 169 -5.28 8.79 -38.01
CA GLU A 169 -5.41 7.36 -37.77
C GLU A 169 -4.15 6.59 -38.13
N LYS A 170 -3.48 6.92 -39.24
CA LYS A 170 -2.17 6.31 -39.58
C LYS A 170 -1.15 6.50 -38.46
N ILE A 171 -1.06 7.71 -37.89
CA ILE A 171 -0.14 7.98 -36.77
C ILE A 171 -0.55 7.18 -35.54
N LEU A 172 -1.83 7.22 -35.16
CA LEU A 172 -2.32 6.50 -33.98
C LEU A 172 -2.14 4.99 -34.10
N ASP A 173 -2.33 4.41 -35.29
CA ASP A 173 -2.14 2.98 -35.53
C ASP A 173 -0.70 2.54 -35.28
N VAL A 174 0.28 3.32 -35.75
CA VAL A 174 1.69 3.03 -35.43
C VAL A 174 1.92 3.10 -33.92
N CYS A 175 1.41 4.14 -33.25
CA CYS A 175 1.53 4.28 -31.81
C CYS A 175 0.87 3.10 -31.06
N ARG A 176 -0.33 2.68 -31.45
CA ARG A 176 -1.05 1.53 -30.87
C ARG A 176 -0.25 0.24 -30.97
N ARG A 177 0.43 -0.02 -32.11
CA ARG A 177 1.31 -1.18 -32.26
C ARG A 177 2.44 -1.16 -31.22
N VAL A 178 3.06 -0.02 -30.99
CA VAL A 178 4.11 0.15 -29.98
C VAL A 178 3.56 -0.07 -28.56
N LEU A 179 2.41 0.52 -28.26
CA LEU A 179 1.78 0.42 -26.94
C LEU A 179 1.32 -1.02 -26.62
N ARG A 180 0.75 -1.74 -27.59
CA ARG A 180 0.43 -3.18 -27.46
C ARG A 180 1.66 -4.02 -27.11
N GLY A 181 2.80 -3.72 -27.72
CA GLY A 181 4.07 -4.42 -27.47
C GLY A 181 4.82 -3.95 -26.21
N SER A 182 4.28 -3.01 -25.44
CA SER A 182 5.02 -2.37 -24.34
C SER A 182 5.11 -3.23 -23.07
N GLY A 183 4.20 -4.20 -22.88
CA GLY A 183 4.06 -4.96 -21.64
C GLY A 183 3.32 -4.22 -20.53
N PHE A 184 2.82 -3.01 -20.80
CA PHE A 184 1.82 -2.33 -19.98
C PHE A 184 0.41 -2.78 -20.33
N SER A 185 -0.55 -2.57 -19.42
CA SER A 185 -1.98 -2.75 -19.74
C SER A 185 -2.43 -1.68 -20.73
N PHE A 186 -2.97 -2.11 -21.88
CA PHE A 186 -3.33 -1.21 -22.97
C PHE A 186 -4.53 -1.72 -23.76
N HIS A 187 -5.41 -0.79 -24.16
CA HIS A 187 -6.49 -1.01 -25.13
C HIS A 187 -6.38 0.03 -26.26
N ASP A 188 -6.73 -0.34 -27.48
CA ASP A 188 -6.54 0.52 -28.67
C ASP A 188 -7.33 1.85 -28.58
N ASP A 189 -8.47 1.87 -27.88
CA ASP A 189 -9.28 3.07 -27.61
C ASP A 189 -8.62 4.05 -26.63
N TRP A 190 -7.57 3.63 -25.92
CA TRP A 190 -6.79 4.49 -25.03
C TRP A 190 -5.69 5.28 -25.73
N ALA A 191 -5.49 5.04 -27.04
CA ALA A 191 -4.67 5.88 -27.91
C ALA A 191 -5.59 6.67 -28.85
N THR A 192 -5.85 7.92 -28.50
CA THR A 192 -6.86 8.74 -29.19
C THR A 192 -6.48 10.21 -29.27
N VAL A 193 -7.13 10.93 -30.18
CA VAL A 193 -7.14 12.40 -30.20
C VAL A 193 -8.28 12.88 -29.31
N ILE A 194 -7.97 13.56 -28.22
CA ILE A 194 -8.99 14.07 -27.29
C ILE A 194 -9.60 15.37 -27.81
N SER A 195 -10.86 15.62 -27.44
CA SER A 195 -11.48 16.91 -27.72
C SER A 195 -10.86 18.00 -26.84
N GLY A 196 -11.00 19.26 -27.23
CA GLY A 196 -10.55 20.35 -26.37
C GLY A 196 -11.35 20.47 -25.07
N SER A 197 -12.61 20.02 -25.07
CA SER A 197 -13.43 19.92 -23.85
C SER A 197 -12.88 18.86 -22.90
N ASP A 198 -12.47 17.69 -23.41
CA ASP A 198 -11.82 16.66 -22.59
C ASP A 198 -10.50 17.16 -22.01
N GLU A 199 -9.69 17.84 -22.84
CA GLU A 199 -8.43 18.45 -22.42
C GLU A 199 -8.66 19.44 -21.25
N GLY A 200 -9.62 20.35 -21.41
CA GLY A 200 -10.02 21.30 -20.36
C GLY A 200 -10.60 20.63 -19.11
N LEU A 201 -11.38 19.55 -19.26
CA LEU A 201 -11.89 18.76 -18.13
C LEU A 201 -10.74 18.12 -17.34
N TYR A 202 -9.78 17.49 -18.02
CA TYR A 202 -8.65 16.88 -17.35
C TYR A 202 -7.81 17.91 -16.61
N ALA A 203 -7.53 19.06 -17.22
CA ALA A 203 -6.82 20.14 -16.56
C ALA A 203 -7.60 20.66 -15.33
N TRP A 204 -8.93 20.79 -15.42
CA TRP A 204 -9.77 21.22 -14.29
C TRP A 204 -9.75 20.22 -13.13
N VAL A 205 -9.83 18.91 -13.44
CA VAL A 205 -9.72 17.84 -12.44
C VAL A 205 -8.36 17.89 -11.74
N VAL A 206 -7.27 18.04 -12.50
CA VAL A 206 -5.91 18.14 -11.94
C VAL A 206 -5.77 19.35 -11.02
N ALA A 207 -6.24 20.52 -11.46
CA ALA A 207 -6.18 21.75 -10.65
C ALA A 207 -6.97 21.63 -9.35
N ASN A 208 -8.21 21.13 -9.41
CA ASN A 208 -9.05 20.99 -8.22
C ASN A 208 -8.61 19.85 -7.30
N TYR A 209 -7.96 18.81 -7.85
CA TYR A 209 -7.28 17.80 -7.03
C TYR A 209 -6.11 18.42 -6.26
N ALA A 210 -5.25 19.19 -6.94
CA ALA A 210 -4.12 19.87 -6.31
C ALA A 210 -4.54 20.90 -5.23
N LEU A 211 -5.68 21.56 -5.44
CA LEU A 211 -6.27 22.50 -4.47
C LEU A 211 -7.06 21.82 -3.35
N GLY A 212 -7.29 20.50 -3.41
CA GLY A 212 -8.07 19.76 -2.43
C GLY A 212 -9.57 20.09 -2.44
N THR A 213 -10.07 20.69 -3.52
CA THR A 213 -11.48 21.09 -3.70
C THR A 213 -12.29 20.03 -4.45
N LEU A 214 -11.63 19.09 -5.14
CA LEU A 214 -12.29 18.02 -5.89
C LEU A 214 -13.07 17.08 -4.96
N GLY A 215 -14.34 16.82 -5.30
CA GLY A 215 -15.25 16.00 -4.50
C GLY A 215 -15.86 16.71 -3.29
N GLY A 216 -15.56 18.00 -3.09
CA GLY A 216 -16.17 18.87 -2.09
C GLY A 216 -17.37 19.66 -2.61
N ASP A 217 -17.58 20.85 -2.04
CA ASP A 217 -18.62 21.79 -2.49
C ASP A 217 -18.28 22.34 -3.89
N PRO A 218 -19.14 22.14 -4.91
CA PRO A 218 -18.88 22.62 -6.28
C PRO A 218 -18.65 24.13 -6.34
N ALA A 219 -19.27 24.91 -5.45
CA ALA A 219 -19.09 26.36 -5.41
C ALA A 219 -17.68 26.79 -4.96
N LYS A 220 -16.90 25.86 -4.41
CA LYS A 220 -15.50 26.07 -4.00
C LYS A 220 -14.49 25.56 -5.02
N THR A 221 -14.96 24.97 -6.12
CA THR A 221 -14.06 24.56 -7.20
C THR A 221 -13.54 25.79 -7.94
N THR A 222 -12.29 25.70 -8.40
CA THR A 222 -11.61 26.76 -9.13
C THR A 222 -11.77 26.51 -10.62
N GLY A 223 -12.28 27.52 -11.34
CA GLY A 223 -12.24 27.53 -12.80
C GLY A 223 -10.81 27.68 -13.31
N ILE A 224 -10.53 27.15 -14.50
CA ILE A 224 -9.19 27.18 -15.09
C ILE A 224 -9.21 27.82 -16.47
N ILE A 225 -8.07 28.38 -16.86
CA ILE A 225 -7.79 28.79 -18.23
C ILE A 225 -6.47 28.13 -18.62
N GLU A 226 -6.48 27.32 -19.66
CA GLU A 226 -5.31 26.64 -20.21
C GLU A 226 -4.96 27.25 -21.56
N LEU A 227 -3.68 27.57 -21.76
CA LEU A 227 -3.15 28.09 -23.03
C LEU A 227 -2.10 27.12 -23.53
N GLY A 228 -2.47 26.31 -24.53
CA GLY A 228 -1.59 25.38 -25.21
C GLY A 228 -0.90 26.02 -26.43
N GLY A 229 -0.04 25.23 -27.08
CA GLY A 229 0.70 25.71 -28.26
C GLY A 229 -0.15 25.88 -29.53
N ALA A 230 -1.34 25.26 -29.59
CA ALA A 230 -2.25 25.31 -30.74
C ALA A 230 -3.74 25.42 -30.32
N SER A 231 -4.02 25.68 -29.04
CA SER A 231 -5.37 25.88 -28.53
C SER A 231 -5.39 26.64 -27.21
N ALA A 232 -6.54 27.21 -26.88
CA ALA A 232 -6.85 27.77 -25.58
C ALA A 232 -8.16 27.18 -25.05
N GLN A 233 -8.24 26.91 -23.75
CA GLN A 233 -9.36 26.27 -23.10
C GLN A 233 -9.76 27.06 -21.84
N VAL A 234 -11.07 27.20 -21.60
CA VAL A 234 -11.61 27.85 -20.41
C VAL A 234 -12.64 26.95 -19.77
N GLN A 235 -12.53 26.82 -18.44
CA GLN A 235 -13.47 26.07 -17.61
C GLN A 235 -13.99 26.90 -16.45
N ASN A 236 -15.32 27.01 -16.31
CA ASN A 236 -15.97 27.74 -15.21
C ASN A 236 -17.21 27.00 -14.69
N PRO A 237 -17.35 26.80 -13.37
CA PRO A 237 -18.55 26.18 -12.77
C PRO A 237 -19.84 27.04 -12.86
N PHE A 238 -19.77 28.32 -13.26
CA PHE A 238 -20.89 29.27 -13.24
C PHE A 238 -21.24 29.93 -14.58
N LEU A 239 -20.64 29.51 -15.71
CA LEU A 239 -21.00 30.08 -17.02
C LEU A 239 -22.29 29.45 -17.57
N ASN A 240 -23.35 30.26 -17.68
CA ASN A 240 -24.68 29.90 -18.22
C ASN A 240 -24.77 29.84 -19.76
N TYR A 241 -23.65 29.91 -20.47
CA TYR A 241 -23.62 29.91 -21.94
C TYR A 241 -22.70 28.79 -22.42
N CYS A 242 -23.23 27.89 -23.25
CA CYS A 242 -22.68 26.59 -23.69
C CYS A 242 -22.84 25.43 -22.69
N LEU A 243 -24.00 24.75 -22.77
CA LEU A 243 -24.37 23.62 -21.93
C LEU A 243 -24.08 22.29 -22.66
N PHE A 244 -23.03 21.58 -22.24
CA PHE A 244 -22.90 20.13 -22.43
C PHE A 244 -22.75 19.49 -21.06
N ILE A 245 -23.69 18.62 -20.69
CA ILE A 245 -23.67 17.91 -19.40
C ILE A 245 -22.81 16.66 -19.57
N VAL A 246 -21.67 16.59 -18.88
CA VAL A 246 -20.92 15.35 -18.71
C VAL A 246 -21.09 14.86 -17.28
N THR A 247 -21.85 13.78 -17.10
CA THR A 247 -22.04 13.13 -15.80
C THR A 247 -20.85 12.24 -15.48
N VAL A 248 -19.89 12.74 -14.69
CA VAL A 248 -18.92 11.86 -14.03
C VAL A 248 -19.66 11.10 -12.93
N HIS A 249 -19.70 9.77 -13.01
CA HIS A 249 -20.52 8.88 -12.16
C HIS A 249 -20.15 8.84 -10.66
N SER A 250 -19.51 9.90 -10.14
CA SER A 250 -19.33 10.13 -8.70
C SER A 250 -19.89 11.47 -8.21
N VAL A 251 -20.19 12.46 -9.07
CA VAL A 251 -20.68 13.77 -8.61
C VAL A 251 -21.62 14.38 -9.66
N ARG A 252 -22.80 14.84 -9.24
CA ARG A 252 -23.78 15.54 -10.09
C ARG A 252 -23.35 17.00 -10.29
N ASP A 253 -22.25 17.23 -11.01
CA ASP A 253 -21.75 18.57 -11.30
C ASP A 253 -22.13 19.02 -12.72
N THR A 254 -22.53 20.29 -12.89
CA THR A 254 -22.66 20.94 -14.20
C THR A 254 -21.43 21.81 -14.41
N ILE A 255 -20.66 21.52 -15.45
CA ILE A 255 -19.35 22.11 -15.74
C ILE A 255 -19.39 22.60 -17.19
N SER A 256 -19.19 23.91 -17.44
CA SER A 256 -19.32 24.53 -18.78
C SER A 256 -17.95 24.79 -19.42
N PHE A 257 -17.74 24.31 -20.66
CA PHE A 257 -16.44 24.34 -21.37
C PHE A 257 -16.46 25.26 -22.59
N ILE A 258 -15.35 25.95 -22.86
CA ILE A 258 -15.10 26.63 -24.14
C ILE A 258 -13.69 26.27 -24.62
N THR A 259 -13.56 25.91 -25.91
CA THR A 259 -12.27 25.62 -26.57
C THR A 259 -12.11 26.48 -27.81
N TRP A 260 -10.92 27.05 -27.98
CA TRP A 260 -10.48 27.74 -29.19
C TRP A 260 -9.28 26.99 -29.79
N LEU A 261 -9.30 26.71 -31.10
CA LEU A 261 -8.08 26.34 -31.83
C LEU A 261 -7.38 27.64 -32.26
N LEU A 262 -6.07 27.71 -32.04
CA LEU A 262 -5.21 28.85 -32.41
C LEU A 262 -4.51 28.55 -33.74
#